data_AF-A0A7J7J3N6-F1
#
_entry.id   AF-A0A7J7J3N6-F1
#
_cell.length_a   1.000
_cell.length_b   1.000
_cell.length_c   1.000
_cell.angle_alpha   90.00
_cell.angle_beta   90.00
_cell.angle_gamma   90.00
#
_symmetry.space_group_name_H-M   'P 1'
#
loop_
_entity.id
_entity.type
_entity.pdbx_description
1 polymer ?
#
loop_
_entity_poly.entity_id
_entity_poly.type
_entity_poly.pdbx_seq_one_letter_code
_entity_poly.pdbx_strand_id
1 'polypeptide(L)'
;MSQPKKLEDVLKLTAAHTKTDTSSEETSYQPMTEERRQFLQNTLAAVNREGPIQRVNIILAKLHKYITENTGNLSDDSSDEIETLYEELEELVDWCDDLDLACDFHKIGGFSIFTLLQDSQNEGLKWRCGDLIATLCQNNPYCQEKLLAETDQLDRLMQMVKSGTESPLVKVKAMYALSCFLGGFNEGQDIFVKKDGYLLVFQAMQSGSNHKLQTKAAFFLSKLMKDGDKHKKNLTDLGCVEKLLAMVKQPHAPHHEHVFYALLELVTDFPAAIKVAQQPTLHMQSFLLDKQSFLQTNADAMEELALVVQLLQTIFPH
;
A
#
# COMPACT_ATOMS: atom_id res chain seq x y z
N MET A 1 -14.28 -22.90 5.52
CA MET A 1 -15.00 -22.99 6.80
C MET A 1 -14.39 -24.08 7.66
N SER A 2 -13.61 -23.74 8.68
CA SER A 2 -13.71 -24.42 9.99
C SER A 2 -13.02 -23.55 11.03
N GLN A 3 -13.74 -23.31 12.11
CA GLN A 3 -13.42 -22.46 13.26
C GLN A 3 -12.03 -22.75 13.87
N PRO A 4 -11.46 -21.78 14.62
CA PRO A 4 -10.20 -21.98 15.33
C PRO A 4 -10.33 -23.14 16.33
N LYS A 5 -9.32 -24.01 16.34
CA LYS A 5 -9.15 -25.08 17.32
C LYS A 5 -9.33 -24.49 18.71
N LYS A 6 -10.34 -24.98 19.43
CA LYS A 6 -10.76 -24.44 20.72
C LYS A 6 -9.55 -24.34 21.65
N LEU A 7 -9.41 -23.19 22.30
CA LEU A 7 -8.45 -22.91 23.38
C LEU A 7 -8.48 -23.99 24.50
N GLU A 8 -9.62 -24.69 24.62
CA GLU A 8 -9.82 -25.87 25.47
C GLU A 8 -8.83 -27.01 25.17
N ASP A 9 -8.44 -27.19 23.91
CA ASP A 9 -7.50 -28.24 23.50
C ASP A 9 -6.05 -27.87 23.86
N VAL A 10 -5.72 -26.58 23.87
CA VAL A 10 -4.40 -26.08 24.34
C VAL A 10 -4.30 -26.25 25.87
N LEU A 11 -5.38 -25.94 26.60
CA LEU A 11 -5.46 -26.17 28.05
C LEU A 11 -5.39 -27.67 28.41
N LYS A 12 -6.04 -28.54 27.62
CA LYS A 12 -5.90 -30.00 27.76
C LYS A 12 -4.50 -30.48 27.44
N LEU A 13 -3.82 -29.87 26.47
CA LEU A 13 -2.44 -30.21 26.12
C LEU A 13 -1.48 -29.83 27.26
N THR A 14 -1.63 -28.66 27.86
CA THR A 14 -0.81 -28.23 29.00
C THR A 14 -1.01 -29.11 30.24
N ALA A 15 -2.25 -29.58 30.47
CA ALA A 15 -2.54 -30.52 31.55
C ALA A 15 -2.02 -31.95 31.28
N ALA A 16 -1.81 -32.32 30.02
CA ALA A 16 -1.25 -33.61 29.65
C ALA A 16 0.28 -33.67 29.80
N HIS A 17 0.99 -32.55 29.61
CA HIS A 17 2.45 -32.48 29.71
C HIS A 17 2.98 -32.36 31.15
N THR A 18 2.10 -32.17 32.15
CA THR A 18 2.47 -32.22 33.58
C THR A 18 2.56 -33.65 34.13
N LYS A 19 2.29 -34.68 33.30
CA LYS A 19 2.20 -36.08 33.74
C LYS A 19 3.49 -36.90 33.62
N THR A 20 4.58 -36.34 33.10
CA THR A 20 5.75 -37.17 32.73
C THR A 20 6.91 -37.18 33.71
N ASP A 21 6.85 -36.53 34.87
CA ASP A 21 7.92 -36.67 35.86
C ASP A 21 7.41 -36.86 37.29
N THR A 22 7.51 -38.13 37.71
CA THR A 22 7.71 -38.64 39.07
C THR A 22 6.64 -38.47 40.15
N SER A 23 6.33 -39.63 40.74
CA SER A 23 5.68 -39.94 42.01
C SER A 23 4.16 -40.11 41.99
N SER A 24 3.78 -41.33 42.38
CA SER A 24 2.42 -41.82 42.57
C SER A 24 1.78 -41.14 43.77
N GLU A 25 1.19 -39.97 43.54
CA GLU A 25 0.17 -39.39 44.41
C GLU A 25 -1.06 -39.08 43.55
N GLU A 26 -2.20 -39.62 43.95
CA GLU A 26 -3.49 -39.41 43.31
C GLU A 26 -3.79 -37.91 43.21
N THR A 27 -3.53 -37.33 42.04
CA THR A 27 -3.78 -35.91 41.81
C THR A 27 -5.29 -35.73 41.66
N SER A 28 -5.95 -35.49 42.79
CA SER A 28 -7.36 -35.10 42.81
C SER A 28 -7.51 -33.89 41.89
N TYR A 29 -8.38 -33.98 40.88
CA TYR A 29 -8.81 -32.84 40.09
C TYR A 29 -9.50 -31.88 41.06
N GLN A 30 -8.78 -30.87 41.56
CA GLN A 30 -9.40 -29.83 42.35
C GLN A 30 -10.20 -28.94 41.38
N PRO A 31 -11.53 -28.80 41.56
CA PRO A 31 -12.30 -27.85 40.79
C PRO A 31 -11.72 -26.46 41.04
N MET A 32 -11.56 -25.69 39.96
CA MET A 32 -11.04 -24.32 40.01
C MET A 32 -11.76 -23.54 41.14
N THR A 33 -11.01 -22.99 42.09
CA THR A 33 -11.59 -22.18 43.16
C THR A 33 -12.26 -20.94 42.57
N GLU A 34 -13.41 -20.56 43.14
CA GLU A 34 -14.21 -19.44 42.65
C GLU A 34 -13.41 -18.12 42.61
N GLU A 35 -12.50 -17.92 43.56
CA GLU A 35 -11.60 -16.78 43.59
C GLU A 35 -10.62 -16.76 42.40
N ARG A 36 -10.10 -17.92 41.99
CA ARG A 36 -9.21 -18.01 40.82
C ARG A 36 -9.98 -17.87 39.51
N ARG A 37 -11.24 -18.32 39.49
CA ARG A 37 -12.18 -18.10 38.37
C ARG A 37 -12.47 -16.62 38.19
N GLN A 38 -12.81 -15.93 39.27
CA GLN A 38 -13.09 -14.50 39.27
C GLN A 38 -11.83 -13.69 38.97
N PHE A 39 -10.68 -14.07 39.51
CA PHE A 39 -9.40 -13.45 39.16
C PHE A 39 -9.14 -13.55 37.66
N LEU A 40 -9.19 -14.75 37.08
CA LEU A 40 -8.96 -14.95 35.65
C LEU A 40 -9.99 -14.22 34.78
N GLN A 41 -11.28 -14.24 35.17
CA GLN A 41 -12.32 -13.48 34.46
C GLN A 41 -12.10 -11.97 34.55
N ASN A 42 -11.68 -11.46 35.70
CA ASN A 42 -11.39 -10.04 35.89
C ASN A 42 -10.11 -9.62 35.17
N THR A 43 -9.06 -10.44 35.16
CA THR A 43 -7.84 -10.20 34.40
C THR A 43 -8.12 -10.25 32.89
N LEU A 44 -8.89 -11.22 32.41
CA LEU A 44 -9.30 -11.29 31.00
C LEU A 44 -10.21 -10.12 30.60
N ALA A 45 -11.14 -9.73 31.48
CA ALA A 45 -12.00 -8.57 31.26
C ALA A 45 -11.22 -7.25 31.31
N ALA A 46 -10.18 -7.13 32.16
CA ALA A 46 -9.30 -5.98 32.22
C ALA A 46 -8.39 -5.88 30.98
N VAL A 47 -7.83 -7.01 30.53
CA VAL A 47 -7.08 -7.10 29.26
C VAL A 47 -7.99 -6.76 28.07
N ASN A 48 -9.26 -7.18 28.10
CA ASN A 48 -10.27 -6.75 27.12
C ASN A 48 -10.67 -5.28 27.24
N ARG A 49 -10.48 -4.63 28.40
CA ARG A 49 -10.78 -3.19 28.62
C ARG A 49 -9.68 -2.25 28.12
N GLU A 50 -8.49 -2.79 27.90
CA GLU A 50 -7.29 -2.05 27.46
C GLU A 50 -6.74 -2.64 26.15
N GLY A 51 -7.56 -3.38 25.41
CA GLY A 51 -7.16 -4.05 24.19
C GLY A 51 -7.11 -3.11 22.97
N PRO A 52 -6.28 -3.42 21.96
CA PRO A 52 -6.15 -2.62 20.73
C PRO A 52 -7.49 -2.30 20.07
N ILE A 53 -8.40 -3.29 19.99
CA ILE A 53 -9.72 -3.13 19.38
C ILE A 53 -10.57 -2.09 20.12
N GLN A 54 -10.48 -1.99 21.44
CA GLN A 54 -11.23 -0.97 22.19
C GLN A 54 -10.66 0.42 21.92
N ARG A 55 -9.34 0.56 21.85
CA ARG A 55 -8.68 1.81 21.47
C ARG A 55 -9.10 2.24 20.06
N VAL A 56 -9.09 1.32 19.09
CA VAL A 56 -9.59 1.56 17.73
C VAL A 56 -11.05 2.03 17.75
N ASN A 57 -11.93 1.40 18.53
CA ASN A 57 -13.33 1.84 18.64
C ASN A 57 -13.47 3.26 19.19
N ILE A 58 -12.66 3.65 20.18
CA ILE A 58 -12.63 5.02 20.70
C ILE A 58 -12.21 6.00 19.60
N ILE A 59 -11.19 5.65 18.82
CA ILE A 59 -10.72 6.47 17.70
C ILE A 59 -11.80 6.61 16.64
N LEU A 60 -12.42 5.50 16.22
CA LEU A 60 -13.51 5.50 15.24
C LEU A 60 -14.68 6.38 15.70
N ALA A 61 -15.07 6.31 16.98
CA ALA A 61 -16.13 7.16 17.51
C ALA A 61 -15.79 8.66 17.43
N LYS A 62 -14.53 9.05 17.70
CA LYS A 62 -14.07 10.44 17.54
C LYS A 62 -14.10 10.89 16.08
N LEU A 63 -13.60 10.04 15.16
CA LEU A 63 -13.61 10.34 13.73
C LEU A 63 -15.03 10.45 13.18
N HIS A 64 -15.94 9.56 13.58
CA HIS A 64 -17.36 9.65 13.19
C HIS A 64 -18.04 10.89 13.72
N LYS A 65 -17.73 11.29 14.95
CA LYS A 65 -18.21 12.54 15.53
C LYS A 65 -17.76 13.72 14.66
N TYR A 66 -16.47 13.79 14.34
CA TYR A 66 -15.93 14.82 13.44
C TYR A 66 -16.64 14.80 12.07
N ILE A 67 -16.75 13.64 11.42
CA ILE A 67 -17.42 13.52 10.11
C ILE A 67 -18.87 14.04 10.16
N THR A 68 -19.60 13.72 11.23
CA THR A 68 -21.02 14.08 11.37
C THR A 68 -21.22 15.56 11.70
N GLU A 69 -20.34 16.15 12.52
CA GLU A 69 -20.42 17.56 12.90
C GLU A 69 -19.91 18.48 11.77
N ASN A 70 -19.03 17.96 10.92
CA ASN A 70 -18.29 18.74 9.93
C ASN A 70 -18.81 18.57 8.49
N THR A 71 -19.83 17.73 8.29
CA THR A 71 -20.55 17.56 7.02
C THR A 71 -21.45 18.76 6.74
N GLY A 72 -20.88 19.92 6.39
CA GLY A 72 -21.68 21.05 5.92
C GLY A 72 -20.98 22.40 5.73
N ASN A 73 -19.90 22.69 6.44
CA ASN A 73 -19.08 23.93 6.31
C ASN A 73 -18.19 24.01 7.53
N LEU A 74 -16.86 23.96 7.42
CA LEU A 74 -16.00 24.35 8.53
C LEU A 74 -14.66 24.92 8.07
N SER A 75 -14.57 26.23 8.17
CA SER A 75 -13.33 27.00 8.13
C SER A 75 -12.86 27.37 9.55
N ASP A 76 -13.37 26.69 10.58
CA ASP A 76 -13.16 27.07 11.99
C ASP A 76 -12.97 25.83 12.88
N ASP A 77 -12.18 24.87 12.39
CA ASP A 77 -11.67 23.80 13.25
C ASP A 77 -10.62 24.42 14.19
N SER A 78 -10.74 24.19 15.51
CA SER A 78 -9.66 24.54 16.42
C SER A 78 -8.43 23.68 16.08
N SER A 79 -7.25 24.31 15.99
CA SER A 79 -6.00 23.62 15.60
C SER A 79 -5.78 22.33 16.40
N ASP A 80 -6.08 22.39 17.70
CA ASP A 80 -5.85 21.32 18.67
C ASP A 80 -6.72 20.07 18.41
N GLU A 81 -7.98 20.24 17.98
CA GLU A 81 -8.87 19.11 17.68
C GLU A 81 -8.42 18.37 16.42
N ILE A 82 -7.99 19.11 15.40
CA ILE A 82 -7.45 18.54 14.16
C ILE A 82 -6.13 17.83 14.39
N GLU A 83 -5.22 18.41 15.18
CA GLU A 83 -3.97 17.78 15.56
C GLU A 83 -4.21 16.46 16.29
N THR A 84 -5.19 16.44 17.20
CA THR A 84 -5.61 15.18 17.86
C THR A 84 -6.07 14.15 16.84
N LEU A 85 -6.89 14.52 15.85
CA LEU A 85 -7.35 13.55 14.83
C LEU A 85 -6.21 13.04 13.93
N TYR A 86 -5.18 13.83 13.71
CA TYR A 86 -3.98 13.37 13.02
C TYR A 86 -3.25 12.28 13.80
N GLU A 87 -3.01 12.51 15.09
CA GLU A 87 -2.37 11.54 15.97
C GLU A 87 -3.18 10.25 16.05
N GLU A 88 -4.50 10.36 16.15
CA GLU A 88 -5.39 9.19 16.21
C GLU A 88 -5.39 8.39 14.90
N LEU A 89 -5.32 9.04 13.73
CA LEU A 89 -5.17 8.35 12.45
C LEU A 89 -3.81 7.68 12.31
N GLU A 90 -2.73 8.32 12.77
CA GLU A 90 -1.38 7.73 12.78
C GLU A 90 -1.32 6.52 13.72
N GLU A 91 -1.95 6.59 14.90
CA GLU A 91 -2.05 5.45 15.80
C GLU A 91 -2.81 4.27 15.15
N LEU A 92 -3.87 4.55 14.38
CA LEU A 92 -4.56 3.50 13.62
C LEU A 92 -3.65 2.84 12.57
N VAL A 93 -2.77 3.61 11.92
CA VAL A 93 -1.78 3.05 10.98
C VAL A 93 -0.87 2.06 11.72
N ASP A 94 -0.31 2.48 12.86
CA ASP A 94 0.59 1.63 13.66
C ASP A 94 -0.09 0.33 14.12
N TRP A 95 -1.36 0.40 14.54
CA TRP A 95 -2.12 -0.79 14.91
C TRP A 95 -2.45 -1.69 13.71
N CYS A 96 -2.76 -1.11 12.56
CA CYS A 96 -3.17 -1.84 11.36
C CYS A 96 -1.98 -2.41 10.56
N ASP A 97 -0.74 -2.16 10.96
CA ASP A 97 0.42 -2.90 10.43
C ASP A 97 0.33 -4.41 10.74
N ASP A 98 -0.40 -4.77 11.81
CA ASP A 98 -0.78 -6.16 12.08
C ASP A 98 -1.99 -6.58 11.21
N LEU A 99 -1.82 -7.67 10.45
CA LEU A 99 -2.84 -8.14 9.50
C LEU A 99 -4.15 -8.57 10.17
N ASP A 100 -4.10 -9.12 11.38
CA ASP A 100 -5.30 -9.53 12.11
C ASP A 100 -6.06 -8.29 12.60
N LEU A 101 -5.36 -7.31 13.16
CA LEU A 101 -5.94 -6.02 13.55
C LEU A 101 -6.49 -5.24 12.35
N ALA A 102 -5.81 -5.26 11.21
CA ALA A 102 -6.33 -4.67 9.96
C ALA A 102 -7.65 -5.33 9.53
N CYS A 103 -7.74 -6.66 9.62
CA CYS A 103 -8.97 -7.37 9.32
C CYS A 103 -10.09 -7.05 10.33
N ASP A 104 -9.74 -6.93 11.62
CA ASP A 104 -10.69 -6.59 12.68
C ASP A 104 -11.16 -5.14 12.59
N PHE A 105 -10.29 -4.20 12.19
CA PHE A 105 -10.63 -2.81 11.88
C PHE A 105 -11.78 -2.75 10.86
N HIS A 106 -11.71 -3.54 9.79
CA HIS A 106 -12.81 -3.67 8.85
C HIS A 106 -14.08 -4.25 9.51
N LYS A 107 -13.96 -5.36 10.26
CA LYS A 107 -15.12 -6.06 10.87
C LYS A 107 -15.91 -5.21 11.87
N ILE A 108 -15.24 -4.26 12.55
CA ILE A 108 -15.90 -3.32 13.47
C ILE A 108 -16.45 -2.07 12.75
N GLY A 109 -16.44 -2.03 11.42
CA GLY A 109 -17.00 -0.95 10.61
C GLY A 109 -16.03 0.20 10.32
N GLY A 110 -14.73 0.00 10.49
CA GLY A 110 -13.72 1.04 10.36
C GLY A 110 -13.67 1.72 8.99
N PHE A 111 -14.04 1.04 7.90
CA PHE A 111 -14.03 1.61 6.54
C PHE A 111 -14.97 2.80 6.35
N SER A 112 -15.96 2.96 7.24
CA SER A 112 -16.89 4.10 7.21
C SER A 112 -16.20 5.46 7.39
N ILE A 113 -14.98 5.52 7.94
CA ILE A 113 -14.24 6.78 8.07
C ILE A 113 -13.65 7.29 6.75
N PHE A 114 -13.59 6.46 5.70
CA PHE A 114 -12.97 6.85 4.43
C PHE A 114 -13.80 7.83 3.60
N THR A 115 -14.99 8.23 4.07
CA THR A 115 -15.68 9.42 3.57
C THR A 115 -14.84 10.69 3.73
N LEU A 116 -13.91 10.71 4.70
CA LEU A 116 -12.94 11.79 4.90
C LEU A 116 -12.09 12.10 3.66
N LEU A 117 -11.82 11.11 2.79
CA LEU A 117 -11.08 11.37 1.54
C LEU A 117 -11.86 12.28 0.57
N GLN A 118 -13.19 12.23 0.63
CA GLN A 118 -14.07 13.00 -0.24
C GLN A 118 -14.51 14.32 0.40
N ASP A 119 -14.95 14.26 1.65
CA ASP A 119 -15.75 15.33 2.24
C ASP A 119 -14.90 16.36 2.99
N SER A 120 -13.70 15.95 3.45
CA SER A 120 -12.82 16.86 4.19
C SER A 120 -12.14 17.86 3.25
N GLN A 121 -12.06 19.13 3.66
CA GLN A 121 -11.15 20.11 3.02
C GLN A 121 -9.74 20.06 3.63
N ASN A 122 -9.57 19.33 4.73
CA ASN A 122 -8.31 19.22 5.43
C ASN A 122 -7.42 18.19 4.72
N GLU A 123 -6.37 18.68 4.07
CA GLU A 123 -5.39 17.84 3.38
C GLU A 123 -4.69 16.83 4.31
N GLY A 124 -4.47 17.21 5.56
CA GLY A 124 -3.86 16.39 6.60
C GLY A 124 -4.64 15.13 6.92
N LEU A 125 -5.97 15.24 6.98
CA LEU A 125 -6.88 14.11 7.16
C LEU A 125 -6.88 13.22 5.91
N LYS A 126 -7.01 13.83 4.72
CA LYS A 126 -7.04 13.09 3.45
C LYS A 126 -5.82 12.18 3.28
N TRP A 127 -4.61 12.73 3.46
CA TRP A 127 -3.40 11.95 3.20
C TRP A 127 -3.18 10.85 4.24
N ARG A 128 -3.55 11.08 5.51
CA ARG A 128 -3.48 10.07 6.58
C ARG A 128 -4.48 8.95 6.40
N CYS A 129 -5.71 9.26 5.99
CA CYS A 129 -6.66 8.22 5.62
C CYS A 129 -6.17 7.41 4.40
N GLY A 130 -5.54 8.06 3.42
CA GLY A 130 -4.86 7.36 2.33
C GLY A 130 -3.73 6.44 2.83
N ASP A 131 -2.96 6.86 3.82
CA ASP A 131 -1.91 6.04 4.44
C ASP A 131 -2.49 4.82 5.16
N LEU A 132 -3.58 5.01 5.91
CA LEU A 132 -4.30 3.91 6.56
C LEU A 132 -4.86 2.92 5.53
N ILE A 133 -5.42 3.38 4.42
CA ILE A 133 -5.82 2.49 3.30
C ILE A 133 -4.62 1.70 2.78
N ALA A 134 -3.46 2.36 2.62
CA ALA A 134 -2.25 1.71 2.14
C ALA A 134 -1.83 0.58 3.08
N THR A 135 -1.76 0.84 4.39
CA THR A 135 -1.40 -0.14 5.42
C THR A 135 -2.40 -1.30 5.46
N LEU A 136 -3.71 -1.00 5.53
CA LEU A 136 -4.75 -2.02 5.57
C LEU A 136 -4.68 -3.00 4.39
N CYS A 137 -4.31 -2.51 3.20
CA CYS A 137 -4.29 -3.32 1.99
C CYS A 137 -2.92 -3.93 1.65
N GLN A 138 -1.83 -3.51 2.30
CA GLN A 138 -0.49 -3.93 1.94
C GLN A 138 -0.32 -5.43 2.21
N ASN A 139 -0.22 -6.22 1.14
CA ASN A 139 -0.14 -7.68 1.19
C ASN A 139 -1.30 -8.33 1.96
N ASN A 140 -2.49 -7.71 1.93
CA ASN A 140 -3.67 -8.16 2.66
C ASN A 140 -4.87 -8.37 1.70
N PRO A 141 -5.00 -9.57 1.10
CA PRO A 141 -6.09 -9.87 0.16
C PRO A 141 -7.49 -9.64 0.73
N TYR A 142 -7.70 -9.92 2.01
CA TYR A 142 -9.00 -9.72 2.64
C TYR A 142 -9.40 -8.23 2.64
N CYS A 143 -8.52 -7.35 3.09
CA CYS A 143 -8.82 -5.91 3.10
C CYS A 143 -8.90 -5.35 1.67
N GLN A 144 -8.07 -5.82 0.74
CA GLN A 144 -8.15 -5.44 -0.68
C GLN A 144 -9.53 -5.79 -1.28
N GLU A 145 -9.99 -7.04 -1.12
CA GLU A 145 -11.31 -7.47 -1.61
C GLU A 145 -12.45 -6.67 -0.96
N LYS A 146 -12.38 -6.48 0.36
CA LYS A 146 -13.41 -5.75 1.12
C LYS A 146 -13.48 -4.28 0.76
N LEU A 147 -12.34 -3.62 0.61
CA LEU A 147 -12.31 -2.21 0.26
C LEU A 147 -12.86 -2.00 -1.15
N LEU A 148 -12.52 -2.90 -2.09
CA LEU A 148 -13.03 -2.84 -3.46
C LEU A 148 -14.55 -3.11 -3.53
N ALA A 149 -15.05 -4.07 -2.76
CA ALA A 149 -16.45 -4.50 -2.84
C ALA A 149 -17.42 -3.58 -2.08
N GLU A 150 -16.98 -2.97 -0.98
CA GLU A 150 -17.86 -2.26 -0.05
C GLU A 150 -17.73 -0.73 -0.11
N THR A 151 -16.75 -0.20 -0.87
CA THR A 151 -16.47 1.24 -0.95
C THR A 151 -16.11 1.70 -2.37
N ASP A 152 -16.12 3.01 -2.61
CA ASP A 152 -15.67 3.65 -3.86
C ASP A 152 -14.22 4.16 -3.79
N GLN A 153 -13.41 3.68 -2.83
CA GLN A 153 -12.11 4.26 -2.54
C GLN A 153 -11.09 4.11 -3.68
N LEU A 154 -11.24 3.13 -4.57
CA LEU A 154 -10.44 3.05 -5.79
C LEU A 154 -10.61 4.32 -6.65
N ASP A 155 -11.86 4.72 -6.91
CA ASP A 155 -12.19 5.92 -7.68
C ASP A 155 -11.71 7.19 -6.97
N ARG A 156 -11.87 7.25 -5.65
CA ARG A 156 -11.43 8.40 -4.85
C ARG A 156 -9.93 8.59 -4.88
N LEU A 157 -9.16 7.54 -4.65
CA LEU A 157 -7.71 7.61 -4.73
C LEU A 157 -7.24 8.01 -6.15
N MET A 158 -7.86 7.46 -7.20
CA MET A 158 -7.57 7.87 -8.58
C MET A 158 -7.87 9.36 -8.83
N GLN A 159 -9.01 9.85 -8.32
CA GLN A 159 -9.40 11.25 -8.42
C GLN A 159 -8.42 12.17 -7.69
N MET A 160 -7.97 11.78 -6.49
CA MET A 160 -7.01 12.55 -5.70
C MET A 160 -5.67 12.72 -6.43
N VAL A 161 -5.15 11.65 -7.04
CA VAL A 161 -3.92 11.72 -7.85
C VAL A 161 -4.09 12.66 -9.04
N LYS A 162 -5.24 12.62 -9.73
CA LYS A 162 -5.52 13.42 -10.94
C LYS A 162 -5.84 14.89 -10.64
N SER A 163 -6.33 15.19 -9.45
CA SER A 163 -6.91 16.51 -9.12
C SER A 163 -5.93 17.66 -9.34
N GLY A 164 -6.40 18.77 -9.90
CA GLY A 164 -5.58 19.99 -10.03
C GLY A 164 -5.44 20.78 -8.73
N THR A 165 -6.32 20.54 -7.75
CA THR A 165 -6.44 21.34 -6.52
C THR A 165 -5.79 20.69 -5.31
N GLU A 166 -5.58 19.37 -5.32
CA GLU A 166 -4.93 18.66 -4.21
C GLU A 166 -3.44 19.00 -4.13
N SER A 167 -2.94 19.09 -2.89
CA SER A 167 -1.51 19.35 -2.67
C SER A 167 -0.61 18.19 -3.13
N PRO A 168 0.69 18.48 -3.37
CA PRO A 168 1.66 17.47 -3.75
C PRO A 168 1.72 16.25 -2.82
N LEU A 169 1.56 16.47 -1.50
CA LEU A 169 1.63 15.40 -0.51
C LEU A 169 0.43 14.46 -0.59
N VAL A 170 -0.79 15.02 -0.70
CA VAL A 170 -2.02 14.24 -0.86
C VAL A 170 -1.94 13.33 -2.08
N LYS A 171 -1.45 13.85 -3.22
CA LYS A 171 -1.26 13.05 -4.45
C LYS A 171 -0.25 11.92 -4.25
N VAL A 172 0.86 12.19 -3.57
CA VAL A 172 1.90 11.18 -3.30
C VAL A 172 1.35 10.06 -2.43
N LYS A 173 0.62 10.40 -1.36
CA LYS A 173 0.00 9.41 -0.46
C LYS A 173 -1.14 8.65 -1.14
N ALA A 174 -1.93 9.30 -1.99
CA ALA A 174 -2.95 8.62 -2.80
C ALA A 174 -2.33 7.63 -3.81
N MET A 175 -1.24 8.00 -4.49
CA MET A 175 -0.51 7.08 -5.37
C MET A 175 0.12 5.90 -4.61
N TYR A 176 0.63 6.17 -3.41
CA TYR A 176 1.14 5.11 -2.52
C TYR A 176 0.02 4.14 -2.11
N ALA A 177 -1.13 4.66 -1.68
CA ALA A 177 -2.30 3.88 -1.33
C ALA A 177 -2.77 3.00 -2.50
N LEU A 178 -2.85 3.54 -3.73
CA LEU A 178 -3.17 2.76 -4.93
C LEU A 178 -2.18 1.60 -5.14
N SER A 179 -0.88 1.84 -4.95
CA SER A 179 0.15 0.81 -5.12
C SER A 179 0.05 -0.34 -4.11
N CYS A 180 -0.34 -0.04 -2.87
CA CYS A 180 -0.59 -1.06 -1.84
C CYS A 180 -1.93 -1.77 -2.06
N PHE A 181 -2.98 -1.00 -2.36
CA PHE A 181 -4.33 -1.52 -2.61
C PHE A 181 -4.36 -2.47 -3.81
N LEU A 182 -3.71 -2.13 -4.91
CA LEU A 182 -3.75 -2.91 -6.13
C LEU A 182 -2.64 -3.95 -6.22
N GLY A 183 -1.66 -3.95 -5.31
CA GLY A 183 -0.50 -4.83 -5.38
C GLY A 183 -0.87 -6.31 -5.26
N GLY A 184 -0.52 -7.12 -6.26
CA GLY A 184 -0.85 -8.55 -6.29
C GLY A 184 -2.35 -8.85 -6.36
N PHE A 185 -3.21 -7.84 -6.58
CA PHE A 185 -4.66 -7.97 -6.54
C PHE A 185 -5.26 -7.83 -7.95
N ASN A 186 -5.29 -8.94 -8.68
CA ASN A 186 -5.67 -8.98 -10.10
C ASN A 186 -7.05 -8.36 -10.40
N GLU A 187 -8.07 -8.58 -9.56
CA GLU A 187 -9.41 -8.03 -9.78
C GLU A 187 -9.42 -6.50 -9.67
N GLY A 188 -8.79 -5.96 -8.63
CA GLY A 188 -8.62 -4.52 -8.47
C GLY A 188 -7.81 -3.91 -9.63
N GLN A 189 -6.73 -4.57 -10.04
CA GLN A 189 -5.90 -4.13 -11.17
C GLN A 189 -6.70 -4.08 -12.48
N ASP A 190 -7.57 -5.06 -12.72
CA ASP A 190 -8.41 -5.09 -13.91
C ASP A 190 -9.43 -3.95 -13.95
N ILE A 191 -10.04 -3.63 -12.80
CA ILE A 191 -10.94 -2.48 -12.68
C ILE A 191 -10.17 -1.17 -12.85
N PHE A 192 -8.99 -1.06 -12.23
CA PHE A 192 -8.12 0.10 -12.36
C PHE A 192 -7.74 0.36 -13.83
N VAL A 193 -7.35 -0.68 -14.57
CA VAL A 193 -7.01 -0.57 -15.99
C VAL A 193 -8.22 -0.17 -16.83
N LYS A 194 -9.41 -0.73 -16.55
CA LYS A 194 -10.68 -0.34 -17.22
C LYS A 194 -11.05 1.12 -16.99
N LYS A 195 -10.54 1.75 -15.92
CA LYS A 195 -10.76 3.15 -15.55
C LYS A 195 -9.61 4.08 -16.00
N ASP A 196 -8.89 3.72 -17.07
CA ASP A 196 -7.74 4.45 -17.60
C ASP A 196 -6.58 4.61 -16.59
N GLY A 197 -6.42 3.63 -15.70
CA GLY A 197 -5.38 3.65 -14.66
C GLY A 197 -3.96 3.83 -15.18
N TYR A 198 -3.62 3.26 -16.35
CA TYR A 198 -2.31 3.50 -16.96
C TYR A 198 -2.08 4.95 -17.35
N LEU A 199 -3.10 5.62 -17.89
CA LEU A 199 -3.01 7.03 -18.25
C LEU A 199 -2.76 7.89 -17.00
N LEU A 200 -3.46 7.58 -15.90
CA LEU A 200 -3.25 8.24 -14.61
C LEU A 200 -1.79 8.10 -14.15
N VAL A 201 -1.22 6.89 -14.21
CA VAL A 201 0.17 6.62 -13.82
C VAL A 201 1.14 7.40 -14.72
N PHE A 202 0.95 7.40 -16.04
CA PHE A 202 1.81 8.17 -16.95
C PHE A 202 1.72 9.68 -16.73
N GLN A 203 0.55 10.20 -16.40
CA GLN A 203 0.38 11.61 -16.04
C GLN A 203 1.10 11.95 -14.73
N ALA A 204 1.01 11.06 -13.74
CA ALA A 204 1.73 11.21 -12.47
C ALA A 204 3.26 11.11 -12.63
N MET A 205 3.77 10.27 -13.54
CA MET A 205 5.20 10.23 -13.88
C MET A 205 5.70 11.53 -14.53
N GLN A 206 4.82 12.31 -15.14
CA GLN A 206 5.12 13.57 -15.81
C GLN A 206 4.69 14.79 -14.99
N SER A 207 4.48 14.64 -13.68
CA SER A 207 3.90 15.68 -12.81
C SER A 207 4.83 16.87 -12.49
N GLY A 208 5.62 17.33 -13.47
CA GLY A 208 6.50 18.49 -13.36
C GLY A 208 7.46 18.39 -12.18
N SER A 209 7.33 19.32 -11.22
CA SER A 209 8.21 19.47 -10.07
C SER A 209 7.98 18.48 -8.92
N ASN A 210 6.93 17.66 -8.95
CA ASN A 210 6.65 16.71 -7.85
C ASN A 210 7.40 15.39 -8.03
N HIS A 211 8.72 15.41 -7.80
CA HIS A 211 9.58 14.23 -7.98
C HIS A 211 9.14 13.01 -7.17
N LYS A 212 8.61 13.20 -5.95
CA LYS A 212 8.11 12.09 -5.12
C LYS A 212 6.94 11.37 -5.79
N LEU A 213 6.03 12.12 -6.42
CA LEU A 213 4.91 11.53 -7.17
C LEU A 213 5.40 10.77 -8.39
N GLN A 214 6.36 11.33 -9.12
CA GLN A 214 6.98 10.66 -10.27
C GLN A 214 7.61 9.32 -9.86
N THR A 215 8.39 9.30 -8.78
CA THR A 215 8.98 8.09 -8.19
C THR A 215 7.91 7.06 -7.83
N LYS A 216 6.87 7.45 -7.07
CA LYS A 216 5.82 6.50 -6.66
C LYS A 216 5.03 5.95 -7.85
N ALA A 217 4.78 6.78 -8.86
CA ALA A 217 4.10 6.36 -10.08
C ALA A 217 4.94 5.36 -10.90
N ALA A 218 6.24 5.64 -11.08
CA ALA A 218 7.16 4.76 -11.78
C ALA A 218 7.31 3.40 -11.06
N PHE A 219 7.43 3.42 -9.74
CA PHE A 219 7.48 2.22 -8.90
C PHE A 219 6.18 1.41 -8.96
N PHE A 220 5.02 2.07 -8.95
CA PHE A 220 3.75 1.37 -9.11
C PHE A 220 3.62 0.74 -10.50
N LEU A 221 4.06 1.44 -11.55
CA LEU A 221 4.06 0.91 -12.91
C LEU A 221 4.91 -0.36 -13.04
N SER A 222 6.12 -0.36 -12.47
CA SER A 222 6.98 -1.55 -12.47
C SER A 222 6.37 -2.69 -11.66
N LYS A 223 5.72 -2.40 -10.53
CA LYS A 223 4.98 -3.42 -9.75
C LYS A 223 3.88 -4.09 -10.58
N LEU A 224 3.08 -3.31 -11.31
CA LEU A 224 2.05 -3.87 -12.22
C LEU A 224 2.66 -4.79 -13.29
N MET A 225 3.81 -4.41 -13.87
CA MET A 225 4.50 -5.24 -14.86
C MET A 225 5.02 -6.55 -14.26
N LYS A 226 5.50 -6.50 -13.02
CA LYS A 226 6.00 -7.66 -12.28
C LYS A 226 4.89 -8.63 -11.88
N ASP A 227 3.69 -8.13 -11.60
CA ASP A 227 2.54 -8.95 -11.20
C ASP A 227 2.01 -9.84 -12.35
N GLY A 228 2.28 -9.49 -13.62
CA GLY A 228 2.06 -10.42 -14.73
C GLY A 228 2.22 -9.85 -16.13
N ASP A 229 2.52 -10.76 -17.07
CA ASP A 229 2.75 -10.45 -18.49
C ASP A 229 1.58 -9.75 -19.20
N LYS A 230 0.35 -9.88 -18.67
CA LYS A 230 -0.82 -9.14 -19.16
C LYS A 230 -0.56 -7.63 -19.14
N HIS A 231 0.05 -7.13 -18.07
CA HIS A 231 0.38 -5.72 -17.96
C HIS A 231 1.53 -5.34 -18.89
N LYS A 232 2.59 -6.16 -19.00
CA LYS A 232 3.69 -5.94 -19.95
C LYS A 232 3.19 -5.84 -21.38
N LYS A 233 2.29 -6.75 -21.78
CA LYS A 233 1.65 -6.74 -23.10
C LYS A 233 0.84 -5.46 -23.34
N ASN A 234 -0.12 -5.16 -22.46
CA ASN A 234 -0.97 -3.96 -22.62
C ASN A 234 -0.15 -2.68 -22.68
N LEU A 235 0.88 -2.55 -21.82
CA LEU A 235 1.76 -1.39 -21.81
C LEU A 235 2.60 -1.29 -23.08
N THR A 236 3.11 -2.41 -23.59
CA THR A 236 3.85 -2.44 -24.86
C THR A 236 2.95 -2.01 -26.01
N ASP A 237 1.71 -2.52 -26.08
CA ASP A 237 0.72 -2.15 -27.11
C ASP A 237 0.33 -0.66 -27.03
N LEU A 238 0.41 -0.06 -25.83
CA LEU A 238 0.16 1.37 -25.59
C LEU A 238 1.39 2.27 -25.84
N GLY A 239 2.49 1.74 -26.38
CA GLY A 239 3.72 2.47 -26.66
C GLY A 239 4.48 2.90 -25.41
N CYS A 240 4.46 2.08 -24.35
CA CYS A 240 5.12 2.40 -23.09
C CYS A 240 6.64 2.47 -23.23
N VAL A 241 7.25 1.65 -24.09
CA VAL A 241 8.70 1.65 -24.33
C VAL A 241 9.15 3.04 -24.81
N GLU A 242 8.45 3.60 -25.79
CA GLU A 242 8.72 4.90 -26.39
C GLU A 242 8.49 6.03 -25.40
N LYS A 243 7.41 5.95 -24.61
CA LYS A 243 7.10 6.93 -23.56
C LYS A 243 8.17 6.97 -22.47
N LEU A 244 8.59 5.82 -21.95
CA LEU A 244 9.63 5.73 -20.93
C LEU A 244 10.98 6.22 -21.49
N LEU A 245 11.32 5.84 -22.73
CA LEU A 245 12.52 6.33 -23.39
C LEU A 245 12.50 7.86 -23.58
N ALA A 246 11.36 8.43 -23.95
CA ALA A 246 11.20 9.87 -24.10
C ALA A 246 11.38 10.62 -22.77
N MET A 247 10.94 10.04 -21.64
CA MET A 247 11.15 10.60 -20.31
C MET A 247 12.64 10.63 -19.95
N VAL A 248 13.37 9.52 -20.07
CA VAL A 248 14.80 9.48 -19.71
C VAL A 248 15.71 10.29 -20.64
N LYS A 249 15.22 10.63 -21.85
CA LYS A 249 15.89 11.54 -22.79
C LYS A 249 15.82 13.02 -22.37
N GLN A 250 14.97 13.37 -21.39
CA GLN A 250 14.93 14.71 -20.82
C GLN A 250 16.22 15.01 -20.01
N PRO A 251 16.48 16.27 -19.62
CA PRO A 251 17.59 16.59 -18.73
C PRO A 251 17.59 15.69 -17.49
N HIS A 252 18.76 15.19 -17.10
CA HIS A 252 18.86 14.20 -16.03
C HIS A 252 18.25 14.71 -14.72
N ALA A 253 17.42 13.87 -14.11
CA ALA A 253 16.75 14.12 -12.85
C ALA A 253 16.69 12.83 -12.02
N PRO A 254 16.62 12.91 -10.68
CA PRO A 254 16.69 11.73 -9.81
C PRO A 254 15.64 10.65 -10.09
N HIS A 255 14.45 11.04 -10.56
CA HIS A 255 13.39 10.08 -10.87
C HIS A 255 13.69 9.18 -12.09
N HIS A 256 14.70 9.52 -12.91
CA HIS A 256 15.07 8.71 -14.08
C HIS A 256 15.51 7.30 -13.69
N GLU A 257 16.10 7.10 -12.52
CA GLU A 257 16.41 5.78 -11.98
C GLU A 257 15.17 4.87 -11.99
N HIS A 258 14.05 5.35 -11.45
CA HIS A 258 12.80 4.58 -11.42
C HIS A 258 12.17 4.40 -12.80
N VAL A 259 12.37 5.36 -13.72
CA VAL A 259 11.93 5.22 -15.11
C VAL A 259 12.74 4.14 -15.83
N PHE A 260 14.06 4.09 -15.62
CA PHE A 260 14.93 3.02 -16.12
C PHE A 260 14.56 1.67 -15.50
N TYR A 261 14.26 1.63 -14.21
CA TYR A 261 13.77 0.42 -13.55
C TYR A 261 12.46 -0.08 -14.18
N ALA A 262 11.50 0.81 -14.43
CA ALA A 262 10.26 0.45 -15.11
C ALA A 262 10.50 -0.03 -16.55
N LEU A 263 11.43 0.59 -17.29
CA LEU A 263 11.81 0.15 -18.63
C LEU A 263 12.46 -1.24 -18.59
N LEU A 264 13.33 -1.49 -17.60
CA LEU A 264 13.98 -2.77 -17.41
C LEU A 264 12.96 -3.86 -17.09
N GLU A 265 12.02 -3.59 -16.19
CA GLU A 265 10.94 -4.53 -15.86
C GLU A 265 10.08 -4.86 -17.09
N LEU A 266 9.81 -3.85 -17.94
CA LEU A 266 9.03 -4.05 -19.18
C LEU A 266 9.71 -4.99 -20.17
N VAL A 267 11.03 -4.93 -20.29
CA VAL A 267 11.81 -5.73 -21.26
C VAL A 267 12.28 -7.07 -20.71
N THR A 268 12.42 -7.19 -19.39
CA THR A 268 12.84 -8.44 -18.71
C THR A 268 11.85 -9.55 -19.01
N ASP A 269 12.38 -10.66 -19.55
CA ASP A 269 11.64 -11.86 -19.95
C ASP A 269 10.46 -11.60 -20.91
N PHE A 270 10.45 -10.47 -21.62
CA PHE A 270 9.33 -10.08 -22.48
C PHE A 270 9.80 -9.68 -23.90
N PRO A 271 9.90 -10.67 -24.83
CA PRO A 271 10.46 -10.45 -26.17
C PRO A 271 9.73 -9.39 -27.02
N ALA A 272 8.44 -9.17 -26.79
CA ALA A 272 7.68 -8.17 -27.54
C ALA A 272 8.16 -6.74 -27.25
N ALA A 273 8.42 -6.40 -25.97
CA ALA A 273 8.99 -5.11 -25.61
C ALA A 273 10.44 -4.95 -26.08
N ILE A 274 11.24 -6.03 -26.02
CA ILE A 274 12.61 -6.03 -26.57
C ILE A 274 12.59 -5.68 -28.06
N LYS A 275 11.69 -6.29 -28.85
CA LYS A 275 11.56 -5.98 -30.28
C LYS A 275 11.22 -4.50 -30.54
N VAL A 276 10.37 -3.90 -29.71
CA VAL A 276 10.07 -2.46 -29.81
C VAL A 276 11.30 -1.64 -29.45
N ALA A 277 11.97 -1.96 -28.36
CA ALA A 277 13.19 -1.29 -27.91
C ALA A 277 14.35 -1.33 -28.94
N GLN A 278 14.44 -2.42 -29.71
CA GLN A 278 15.41 -2.62 -30.78
C GLN A 278 15.06 -1.90 -32.09
N GLN A 279 13.90 -1.24 -32.20
CA GLN A 279 13.53 -0.54 -33.42
C GLN A 279 14.55 0.57 -33.74
N PRO A 280 15.09 0.62 -34.98
CA PRO A 280 16.11 1.61 -35.34
C PRO A 280 15.67 3.06 -35.15
N THR A 281 14.37 3.34 -35.27
CA THR A 281 13.75 4.66 -35.11
C THR A 281 13.90 5.23 -33.70
N LEU A 282 14.05 4.38 -32.67
CA LEU A 282 14.18 4.83 -31.28
C LEU A 282 15.60 5.26 -30.91
N HIS A 283 16.60 4.77 -31.66
CA HIS A 283 18.02 4.97 -31.38
C HIS A 283 18.38 4.64 -29.91
N MET A 284 17.75 3.60 -29.34
CA MET A 284 17.87 3.29 -27.92
C MET A 284 19.28 2.83 -27.54
N GLN A 285 19.92 1.99 -28.37
CA GLN A 285 21.26 1.48 -28.09
C GLN A 285 22.30 2.61 -27.96
N SER A 286 22.34 3.53 -28.93
CA SER A 286 23.27 4.66 -28.89
C SER A 286 23.00 5.56 -27.68
N PHE A 287 21.72 5.83 -27.40
CA PHE A 287 21.33 6.62 -26.23
C PHE A 287 21.79 5.97 -24.90
N LEU A 288 21.58 4.66 -24.74
CA LEU A 288 21.98 3.95 -23.52
C LEU A 288 23.50 3.91 -23.35
N LEU A 289 24.27 3.78 -24.44
CA LEU A 289 25.74 3.85 -24.41
C LEU A 289 26.24 5.25 -24.01
N ASP A 290 25.69 6.31 -24.61
CA ASP A 290 26.03 7.69 -24.26
C ASP A 290 25.68 7.98 -22.79
N LYS A 291 24.51 7.50 -22.35
CA LYS A 291 24.06 7.63 -20.97
C LYS A 291 24.95 6.87 -20.00
N GLN A 292 25.40 5.67 -20.34
CA GLN A 292 26.35 4.89 -19.54
C GLN A 292 27.66 5.66 -19.34
N SER A 293 28.24 6.21 -20.41
CA SER A 293 29.48 7.01 -20.31
C SER A 293 29.30 8.28 -19.48
N PHE A 294 28.14 8.95 -19.59
CA PHE A 294 27.80 10.10 -18.74
C PHE A 294 27.76 9.71 -17.25
N LEU A 295 27.02 8.64 -16.91
CA LEU A 295 26.80 8.22 -15.53
C LEU A 295 28.06 7.64 -14.85
N GLN A 296 28.99 7.05 -15.62
CA GLN A 296 30.27 6.56 -15.09
C GLN A 296 31.11 7.65 -14.40
N THR A 297 30.90 8.91 -14.76
CA THR A 297 31.62 10.05 -14.16
C THR A 297 30.94 10.58 -12.90
N ASN A 298 29.75 10.08 -12.55
CA ASN A 298 28.95 10.55 -11.43
C ASN A 298 28.80 9.45 -10.36
N ALA A 299 29.48 9.63 -9.22
CA ALA A 299 29.43 8.68 -8.11
C ALA A 299 28.04 8.56 -7.48
N ASP A 300 27.20 9.59 -7.57
CA ASP A 300 25.86 9.59 -6.97
C ASP A 300 24.83 8.84 -7.84
N ALA A 301 25.23 8.36 -9.03
CA ALA A 301 24.34 7.71 -9.99
C ALA A 301 24.67 6.23 -10.25
N MET A 302 25.28 5.54 -9.28
CA MET A 302 25.68 4.14 -9.39
C MET A 302 24.49 3.19 -9.66
N GLU A 303 23.34 3.44 -9.03
CA GLU A 303 22.13 2.63 -9.22
C GLU A 303 21.55 2.82 -10.63
N GLU A 304 21.44 4.07 -11.10
CA GLU A 304 21.03 4.39 -12.48
C GLU A 304 21.98 3.75 -13.50
N LEU A 305 23.30 3.81 -13.26
CA LEU A 305 24.30 3.18 -14.11
C LEU A 305 24.11 1.65 -14.20
N ALA A 306 23.86 1.00 -13.07
CA ALA A 306 23.61 -0.45 -13.03
C ALA A 306 22.38 -0.83 -13.86
N LEU A 307 21.29 -0.05 -13.76
CA LEU A 307 20.08 -0.25 -14.56
C LEU A 307 20.34 -0.08 -16.06
N VAL A 308 21.08 0.96 -16.45
CA VAL A 308 21.44 1.20 -17.87
C VAL A 308 22.30 0.05 -18.43
N VAL A 309 23.26 -0.46 -17.66
CA VAL A 309 24.08 -1.61 -18.06
C VAL A 309 23.22 -2.86 -18.24
N GLN A 310 22.31 -3.14 -17.29
CA GLN A 310 21.39 -4.27 -17.40
C GLN A 310 20.45 -4.16 -18.60
N LEU A 311 19.95 -2.95 -18.89
CA LEU A 311 19.14 -2.68 -20.08
C LEU A 311 19.91 -2.97 -21.37
N LEU A 312 21.16 -2.51 -21.48
CA LEU A 312 22.02 -2.80 -22.63
C LEU A 312 22.20 -4.31 -22.82
N GLN A 313 22.50 -5.06 -21.75
CA GLN A 313 22.67 -6.51 -21.80
C GLN A 313 21.38 -7.26 -22.16
N THR A 314 20.24 -6.79 -21.66
CA THR A 314 18.94 -7.42 -21.88
C THR A 314 18.40 -7.17 -23.29
N ILE A 315 18.54 -5.93 -23.78
CA ILE A 315 17.98 -5.53 -25.08
C ILE A 315 18.96 -5.81 -26.23
N PHE A 316 20.26 -5.63 -26.00
CA PHE A 316 21.30 -5.75 -27.02
C PHE A 316 22.43 -6.70 -26.55
N PRO A 317 22.12 -8.00 -26.39
CA PRO A 317 23.14 -8.99 -26.02
C PRO A 317 24.23 -9.05 -27.10
N HIS A 318 25.49 -9.17 -26.66
CA HIS A 318 26.66 -9.31 -27.52
C HIS A 318 26.62 -10.56 -28.39
#